data_AF-A0A4Z2CEW4-F1
#
_entry.id   AF-A0A4Z2CEW4-F1
#
_cell.length_a   1.000
_cell.length_b   1.000
_cell.length_c   1.000
_cell.angle_alpha   90.00
_cell.angle_beta   90.00
_cell.angle_gamma   90.00
#
_symmetry.space_group_name_H-M   'P 1'
#
loop_
_entity.id
_entity.type
_entity.pdbx_description
1 polymer ?
#
loop_
_entity_poly.entity_id
_entity_poly.type
_entity_poly.pdbx_seq_one_letter_code
_entity_poly.pdbx_strand_id
1 'polypeptide(L)'
;MDGKQASELMIKALELDHNLFRVGQSKVFFRAGVLAHLEEERDLKITDTIIRFQSISRGYLARKAFMKRQQQLSALRVMQRNCAAYLKLRNWQWWRLFTKVKPLLQVTRQDEEIQVRESQLLKAKENLNQVELNYTELEKKHVQLLEEKAVLADQLQTEAELLAEAEDMRARLASRKQELEEVISELETRLEEEEERGVQLNNERKKIQQIVQDLEEQLEEEESARQRLLLEKVTLDTKVKSLETDLMNAVEQRDRLSKEKKNFEERLSEVTDQLTEEEEKSKSLNKLKNKQEAIIADLEERLKREEQSRLEQEKWKRKMENEAVDAQDQLSDLGMVLADLRGSLAQKEKEITTLQGRLEEEGARRAEAQRALKEALSQVSELKEEVENERLSKDRAEKQKRDMSEELEALKTELEDTLDTTAAQQELRSRRETELHDLQRCVEEETRRHEAQLSEMRLKHSAAIDGLQEQLDNSKRARQSLEKAKALLEEERQNLTSELKSLQTGRMESERGRKRAESQLQELSARLAQADREREDREERVQKLQSEIETVSSSLSSSETKSLRFSKEVNSLESQLN
;
A
#
# COMPACT_ATOMS: atom_id res chain seq x y z
N MET A 1 11.18 43.25 -6.23
CA MET A 1 11.14 43.03 -4.77
C MET A 1 10.64 41.62 -4.57
N ASP A 2 11.33 40.80 -3.78
CA ASP A 2 10.88 39.44 -3.48
C ASP A 2 9.51 39.47 -2.75
N GLY A 3 8.60 38.55 -3.11
CA GLY A 3 7.22 38.55 -2.60
C GLY A 3 7.13 38.31 -1.10
N LYS A 4 8.04 37.49 -0.55
CA LYS A 4 8.17 37.27 0.89
C LYS A 4 8.65 38.53 1.60
N GLN A 5 9.74 39.13 1.10
CA GLN A 5 10.30 40.36 1.65
C GLN A 5 9.31 41.54 1.59
N ALA A 6 8.55 41.66 0.51
CA ALA A 6 7.50 42.67 0.39
C ALA A 6 6.40 42.48 1.44
N SER A 7 5.95 41.23 1.64
CA SER A 7 4.93 40.88 2.63
C SER A 7 5.39 41.16 4.05
N GLU A 8 6.65 40.83 4.38
CA GLU A 8 7.24 41.14 5.70
C GLU A 8 7.30 42.64 5.98
N LEU A 9 7.65 43.46 4.98
CA LEU A 9 7.68 44.92 5.11
C LEU A 9 6.27 45.50 5.29
N MET A 10 5.28 44.99 4.56
CA MET A 10 3.88 45.41 4.71
C MET A 10 3.33 45.06 6.09
N ILE A 11 3.61 43.86 6.60
CA ILE A 11 3.17 43.45 7.94
C ILE A 11 3.85 44.28 9.03
N LYS A 12 5.13 44.62 8.86
CA LYS A 12 5.82 45.57 9.77
C LYS A 12 5.17 46.96 9.76
N ALA A 13 4.78 47.45 8.58
CA ALA A 13 4.10 48.74 8.45
C ALA A 13 2.68 48.76 9.05
N LEU A 14 2.04 47.59 9.12
CA LEU A 14 0.76 47.39 9.80
C LEU A 14 0.92 47.19 11.32
N GLU A 15 2.14 47.20 11.84
CA GLU A 15 2.48 47.03 13.26
C GLU A 15 1.82 45.79 13.90
N LEU A 16 1.65 44.73 13.12
CA LEU A 16 0.98 43.51 13.57
C LEU A 16 1.87 42.73 14.53
N ASP A 17 1.33 42.31 15.68
CA ASP A 17 2.07 41.50 16.65
C ASP A 17 2.59 40.21 15.99
N HIS A 18 3.89 39.95 16.15
CA HIS A 18 4.55 38.75 15.69
C HIS A 18 3.88 37.46 16.19
N ASN A 19 3.15 37.45 17.31
CA ASN A 19 2.42 36.27 17.77
C ASN A 19 1.17 35.93 16.93
N LEU A 20 0.67 36.90 16.15
CA LEU A 20 -0.56 36.79 15.38
C LEU A 20 -0.36 36.24 13.95
N PHE A 21 0.89 36.16 13.48
CA PHE A 21 1.20 35.65 12.14
C PHE A 21 2.51 34.87 12.06
N ARG A 22 2.68 34.09 10.98
CA ARG A 22 3.94 33.44 10.58
C ARG A 22 4.11 33.56 9.07
N VAL A 23 5.26 34.06 8.62
CA VAL A 23 5.58 34.16 7.18
C VAL A 23 6.29 32.88 6.74
N GLY A 24 5.62 32.10 5.92
CA GLY A 24 6.17 30.92 5.26
C GLY A 24 6.85 31.26 3.92
N GLN A 25 7.20 30.23 3.15
CA GLN A 25 7.93 30.41 1.89
C GLN A 25 7.06 31.01 0.78
N SER A 26 5.78 30.66 0.74
CA SER A 26 4.82 31.12 -0.27
C SER A 26 3.53 31.71 0.32
N LYS A 27 3.33 31.59 1.64
CA LYS A 27 2.09 31.96 2.32
C LYS A 27 2.37 32.63 3.66
N VAL A 28 1.49 33.54 4.09
CA VAL A 28 1.46 34.08 5.45
C VAL A 28 0.30 33.42 6.19
N PHE A 29 0.60 32.84 7.36
CA PHE A 29 -0.39 32.21 8.23
C PHE A 29 -0.79 33.19 9.31
N PHE A 30 -2.08 33.43 9.48
CA PHE A 30 -2.63 34.31 10.52
C PHE A 30 -3.36 33.48 11.57
N ARG A 31 -3.37 33.95 12.83
CA ARG A 31 -4.30 33.42 13.83
C ARG A 31 -5.74 33.80 13.50
N ALA A 32 -6.69 33.05 14.06
CA ALA A 32 -8.11 33.30 13.86
C ALA A 32 -8.49 34.76 14.21
N GLY A 33 -9.35 35.37 13.39
CA GLY A 33 -9.83 36.74 13.57
C GLY A 33 -8.91 37.84 13.02
N VAL A 34 -7.60 37.59 12.90
CA VAL A 34 -6.63 38.60 12.44
C VAL A 34 -6.89 39.02 10.99
N LEU A 35 -7.13 38.05 10.11
CA LEU A 35 -7.44 38.35 8.70
C LEU A 35 -8.77 39.11 8.56
N ALA A 36 -9.79 38.72 9.31
CA ALA A 36 -11.09 39.39 9.30
C ALA A 36 -10.96 40.86 9.70
N HIS A 37 -10.19 41.16 10.75
CA HIS A 37 -9.93 42.55 11.15
C HIS A 37 -9.17 43.34 10.08
N LEU A 38 -8.14 42.75 9.45
CA LEU A 38 -7.42 43.39 8.34
C LEU A 38 -8.34 43.65 7.13
N GLU A 39 -9.31 42.77 6.87
CA GLU A 39 -10.32 42.98 5.82
C GLU A 39 -11.29 44.11 6.16
N GLU A 40 -11.74 44.23 7.41
CA GLU A 40 -12.57 45.35 7.87
C GLU A 40 -11.84 46.70 7.71
N GLU A 41 -10.58 46.77 8.15
CA GLU A 41 -9.74 47.98 7.99
C GLU A 41 -9.53 48.33 6.51
N ARG A 42 -9.27 47.32 5.67
CA ARG A 42 -9.19 47.52 4.22
C ARG A 42 -10.48 48.09 3.67
N ASP A 43 -11.63 47.52 4.05
CA ASP A 43 -12.94 47.93 3.57
C ASP A 43 -13.24 49.38 3.95
N LEU A 44 -12.90 49.80 5.17
CA LEU A 44 -12.97 51.20 5.60
C LEU A 44 -12.09 52.12 4.72
N LYS A 45 -10.84 51.72 4.44
CA LYS A 45 -9.93 52.52 3.60
C LYS A 45 -10.37 52.62 2.15
N ILE A 46 -10.93 51.56 1.57
CA ILE A 46 -11.37 51.59 0.17
C ILE A 46 -12.76 52.19 0.00
N THR A 47 -13.56 52.31 1.07
CA THR A 47 -14.96 52.78 1.01
C THR A 47 -15.10 54.09 0.23
N ASP A 48 -14.31 55.12 0.54
CA ASP A 48 -14.39 56.41 -0.17
C ASP A 48 -14.03 56.28 -1.65
N THR A 49 -13.04 55.45 -1.97
CA THR A 49 -12.63 55.19 -3.36
C THR A 49 -13.71 54.45 -4.11
N ILE A 50 -14.35 53.45 -3.48
CA ILE A 50 -15.47 52.70 -4.05
C ILE A 50 -16.67 53.61 -4.24
N ILE A 51 -17.03 54.46 -3.27
CA ILE A 51 -18.12 55.44 -3.41
C ILE A 51 -17.83 56.39 -4.58
N ARG A 52 -16.58 56.87 -4.71
CA ARG A 52 -16.17 57.71 -5.84
C ARG A 52 -16.27 56.96 -7.17
N PHE A 53 -15.78 55.72 -7.26
CA PHE A 53 -15.91 54.89 -8.47
C PHE A 53 -17.37 54.63 -8.83
N GLN A 54 -18.20 54.28 -7.84
CA GLN A 54 -19.61 54.04 -8.04
C GLN A 54 -20.35 55.31 -8.49
N SER A 55 -20.02 56.48 -7.93
CA SER A 55 -20.63 57.75 -8.34
C SER A 55 -20.27 58.11 -9.79
N ILE A 56 -19.01 57.88 -10.21
CA ILE A 56 -18.58 58.05 -11.60
C ILE A 56 -19.32 57.07 -12.51
N SER A 57 -19.43 55.80 -12.12
CA SER A 57 -20.11 54.75 -12.89
C SER A 57 -21.60 55.03 -13.05
N ARG A 58 -22.30 55.38 -11.96
CA ARG A 58 -23.70 55.81 -11.99
C ARG A 58 -23.87 57.06 -12.84
N GLY A 59 -22.95 58.03 -12.74
CA GLY A 59 -22.94 59.22 -13.59
C GLY A 59 -22.73 58.90 -15.08
N TYR A 60 -21.83 57.98 -15.42
CA TYR A 60 -21.60 57.53 -16.80
C TYR A 60 -22.86 56.88 -17.38
N LEU A 61 -23.46 55.95 -16.64
CA LEU A 61 -24.71 55.27 -17.04
C LEU A 61 -25.85 56.28 -17.21
N ALA A 62 -26.02 57.19 -16.25
CA ALA A 62 -27.05 58.22 -16.30
C ALA A 62 -26.88 59.17 -17.51
N ARG A 63 -25.65 59.60 -17.81
CA ARG A 63 -25.36 60.42 -19.01
C ARG A 63 -25.63 59.66 -20.30
N LYS A 64 -25.25 58.38 -20.39
CA LYS A 64 -25.55 57.53 -21.56
C LYS A 64 -27.06 57.36 -21.76
N ALA A 65 -27.81 57.12 -20.67
CA ALA A 65 -29.26 57.03 -20.70
C ALA A 65 -29.92 58.38 -21.06
N PHE A 66 -29.41 59.48 -20.53
CA PHE A 66 -29.88 60.83 -20.86
C PHE A 66 -29.65 61.16 -22.34
N MET A 67 -28.45 60.89 -22.87
CA MET A 67 -28.15 61.09 -24.29
C MET A 67 -29.10 60.28 -25.19
N LYS A 68 -29.39 59.03 -24.82
CA LYS A 68 -30.40 58.21 -25.51
C LYS A 68 -31.78 58.87 -25.48
N ARG A 69 -32.23 59.40 -24.33
CA ARG A 69 -33.51 60.13 -24.22
C ARG A 69 -33.54 61.44 -25.01
N GLN A 70 -32.44 62.16 -25.06
CA GLN A 70 -32.32 63.40 -25.84
C GLN A 70 -32.39 63.10 -27.35
N GLN A 71 -31.70 62.05 -27.81
CA GLN A 71 -31.83 61.55 -29.18
C GLN A 71 -33.26 61.12 -29.49
N GLN A 72 -33.92 60.40 -28.58
CA GLN A 72 -35.34 60.03 -28.72
C GLN A 72 -36.26 61.25 -28.82
N LEU A 73 -36.04 62.30 -28.03
CA LEU A 73 -36.84 63.52 -28.09
C LEU A 73 -36.65 64.28 -29.41
N SER A 74 -35.41 64.37 -29.90
CA SER A 74 -35.11 64.96 -31.21
C SER A 74 -35.77 64.15 -32.33
N ALA A 75 -35.60 62.83 -32.31
CA ALA A 75 -36.25 61.91 -33.24
C ALA A 75 -37.78 62.06 -33.18
N LEU A 76 -38.38 62.20 -32.00
CA LEU A 76 -39.82 62.39 -31.84
C LEU A 76 -40.31 63.67 -32.54
N ARG A 77 -39.60 64.80 -32.40
CA ARG A 77 -39.96 66.05 -33.09
C ARG A 77 -39.87 65.90 -34.61
N VAL A 78 -38.82 65.24 -35.11
CA VAL A 78 -38.66 64.95 -36.53
C VAL A 78 -39.78 64.04 -37.03
N MET A 79 -40.10 62.97 -36.28
CA MET A 79 -41.21 62.07 -36.59
C MET A 79 -42.54 62.83 -36.65
N GLN A 80 -42.84 63.66 -35.64
CA GLN A 80 -44.06 64.48 -35.61
C GLN A 80 -44.16 65.42 -36.81
N ARG A 81 -43.06 66.13 -37.14
CA ARG A 81 -43.00 67.01 -38.32
C ARG A 81 -43.18 66.22 -39.61
N ASN A 82 -42.54 65.06 -39.73
CA ASN A 82 -42.65 64.18 -40.90
C ASN A 82 -44.07 63.61 -41.04
N CYS A 83 -44.72 63.20 -39.95
CA CYS A 83 -46.11 62.78 -39.96
C CYS A 83 -47.03 63.90 -40.45
N ALA A 84 -46.85 65.13 -39.94
CA ALA A 84 -47.62 66.29 -40.40
C ALA A 84 -47.37 66.61 -41.88
N ALA A 85 -46.11 66.54 -42.34
CA ALA A 85 -45.77 66.71 -43.76
C ALA A 85 -46.37 65.61 -44.63
N TYR A 86 -46.31 64.35 -44.19
CA TYR A 86 -46.91 63.22 -44.89
C TYR A 86 -48.43 63.37 -45.01
N LEU A 87 -49.13 63.82 -43.96
CA LEU A 87 -50.58 64.09 -44.03
C LEU A 87 -50.93 65.13 -45.10
N LYS A 88 -50.06 66.10 -45.37
CA LYS A 88 -50.21 67.07 -46.48
C LYS A 88 -49.86 66.43 -47.84
N LEU A 89 -48.75 65.68 -47.91
CA LEU A 89 -48.22 65.13 -49.16
C LEU A 89 -48.96 63.89 -49.67
N ARG A 90 -49.57 63.09 -48.79
CA ARG A 90 -50.18 61.78 -49.16
C ARG A 90 -51.26 61.89 -50.24
N ASN A 91 -51.92 63.04 -50.34
CA ASN A 91 -52.95 63.30 -51.34
C ASN A 91 -52.44 64.09 -52.55
N TRP A 92 -51.18 64.54 -52.53
CA TRP A 92 -50.57 65.28 -53.63
C TRP A 92 -50.18 64.34 -54.78
N GLN A 93 -50.63 64.66 -56.00
CA GLN A 93 -50.50 63.76 -57.14
C GLN A 93 -49.03 63.48 -57.53
N TRP A 94 -48.16 64.49 -57.49
CA TRP A 94 -46.72 64.32 -57.78
C TRP A 94 -46.02 63.41 -56.77
N TRP A 95 -46.37 63.48 -55.49
CA TRP A 95 -45.84 62.58 -54.46
C TRP A 95 -46.31 61.13 -54.66
N ARG A 96 -47.58 60.93 -55.03
CA ARG A 96 -48.12 59.60 -55.39
C ARG A 96 -47.41 59.01 -56.61
N LEU A 97 -47.13 59.83 -57.63
CA LEU A 97 -46.34 59.40 -58.78
C LEU A 97 -44.93 59.00 -58.37
N PHE A 98 -44.22 59.86 -57.62
CA PHE A 98 -42.86 59.58 -57.15
C PHE A 98 -42.77 58.30 -56.33
N THR A 99 -43.67 58.08 -55.37
CA THR A 99 -43.67 56.87 -54.53
C THR A 99 -43.98 55.58 -55.30
N LYS A 100 -44.78 55.64 -56.37
CA LYS A 100 -45.02 54.50 -57.27
C LYS A 100 -43.85 54.24 -58.22
N VAL A 101 -43.19 55.29 -58.69
CA VAL A 101 -42.11 55.17 -59.69
C VAL A 101 -40.75 54.88 -59.05
N LYS A 102 -40.43 55.46 -57.89
CA LYS A 102 -39.13 55.31 -57.22
C LYS A 102 -38.71 53.84 -56.98
N PRO A 103 -39.58 52.94 -56.48
CA PRO A 103 -39.21 51.52 -56.30
C PRO A 103 -38.96 50.76 -57.61
N LEU A 104 -39.48 51.27 -58.74
CA LEU A 104 -39.24 50.70 -60.07
C LEU A 104 -37.87 51.09 -60.62
N LEU A 105 -37.17 52.03 -59.98
CA LEU A 105 -35.81 52.46 -60.33
C LEU A 105 -34.80 51.60 -59.54
N GLN A 106 -34.23 50.58 -60.20
CA GLN A 106 -33.35 49.57 -59.59
C GLN A 106 -32.08 50.12 -58.90
N VAL A 107 -31.65 51.35 -59.20
CA VAL A 107 -30.30 51.84 -58.86
C VAL A 107 -30.20 52.46 -57.46
N THR A 108 -31.29 52.88 -56.81
CA THR A 108 -31.19 53.75 -55.60
C THR A 108 -30.96 53.04 -54.25
N ARG A 109 -30.87 51.71 -54.21
CA ARG A 109 -30.68 50.95 -52.95
C ARG A 109 -29.68 49.79 -53.03
N GLN A 110 -29.25 49.40 -54.22
CA GLN A 110 -28.37 48.24 -54.40
C GLN A 110 -26.95 48.50 -53.89
N ASP A 111 -26.40 49.71 -54.10
CA ASP A 111 -25.02 50.03 -53.72
C ASP A 111 -24.80 49.98 -52.19
N GLU A 112 -25.74 50.51 -51.40
CA GLU A 112 -25.66 50.46 -49.93
C GLU A 112 -25.78 49.03 -49.41
N GLU A 113 -26.68 48.21 -49.98
CA GLU A 113 -26.84 46.80 -49.61
C GLU A 113 -25.62 45.97 -49.99
N ILE A 114 -25.01 46.25 -51.15
CA ILE A 114 -23.77 45.60 -51.60
C ILE A 114 -22.63 45.94 -50.65
N GLN A 115 -22.41 47.21 -50.29
CA GLN A 115 -21.36 47.60 -49.34
C GLN A 115 -21.52 46.96 -47.97
N VAL A 116 -22.76 46.89 -47.44
CA VAL A 116 -23.02 46.23 -46.17
C VAL A 116 -22.69 44.73 -46.26
N ARG A 117 -23.13 44.05 -47.33
CA ARG A 117 -22.84 42.62 -47.54
C ARG A 117 -21.35 42.36 -47.73
N GLU A 118 -20.64 43.20 -48.47
CA GLU A 118 -19.19 43.08 -48.65
C GLU A 118 -18.46 43.22 -47.32
N SER A 119 -18.84 44.19 -46.47
CA SER A 119 -18.24 44.36 -45.15
C SER A 119 -18.50 43.18 -44.21
N GLN A 120 -19.70 42.58 -44.27
CA GLN A 120 -20.05 41.40 -43.48
C GLN A 120 -19.29 40.17 -43.97
N LEU A 121 -19.15 40.01 -45.28
CA LEU A 121 -18.43 38.91 -45.90
C LEU A 121 -16.93 39.00 -45.60
N LEU A 122 -16.35 40.20 -45.57
CA LEU A 122 -14.97 40.41 -45.17
C LEU A 122 -14.74 39.96 -43.71
N LYS A 123 -15.57 40.44 -42.78
CA LYS A 123 -15.48 40.07 -41.35
C LYS A 123 -15.68 38.58 -41.12
N ALA A 124 -16.62 37.96 -41.84
CA ALA A 124 -16.85 36.52 -41.76
C ALA A 124 -15.62 35.73 -42.23
N LYS A 125 -14.98 36.17 -43.33
CA LYS A 125 -13.74 35.55 -43.83
C LYS A 125 -12.57 35.70 -42.86
N GLU A 126 -12.38 36.88 -42.28
CA GLU A 126 -11.32 37.11 -41.29
C GLU A 126 -11.51 36.22 -40.06
N ASN A 127 -12.74 36.14 -39.53
CA ASN A 127 -13.06 35.27 -38.41
C ASN A 127 -12.86 33.79 -38.75
N LEU A 128 -13.28 33.35 -39.94
CA LEU A 128 -13.10 31.97 -40.38
C LEU A 128 -11.62 31.60 -40.42
N ASN A 129 -10.79 32.43 -41.06
CA ASN A 129 -9.34 32.21 -41.14
C ASN A 129 -8.69 32.13 -39.73
N GLN A 130 -9.12 32.99 -38.80
CA GLN A 130 -8.58 32.98 -37.45
C GLN A 130 -8.99 31.71 -36.68
N VAL A 131 -10.22 31.25 -36.85
CA VAL A 131 -10.70 30.01 -36.23
C VAL A 131 -10.01 28.79 -36.83
N GLU A 132 -9.83 28.74 -38.14
CA GLU A 132 -9.10 27.64 -38.81
C GLU A 132 -7.65 27.56 -38.33
N LEU A 133 -6.95 28.71 -38.21
CA LEU A 133 -5.59 28.73 -37.68
C LEU A 133 -5.55 28.19 -36.25
N ASN A 134 -6.41 28.70 -35.36
CA ASN A 134 -6.48 28.24 -33.97
C ASN A 134 -6.80 26.75 -33.88
N TYR A 135 -7.73 26.26 -34.71
CA TYR A 135 -8.11 24.85 -34.76
C TYR A 135 -6.90 23.98 -35.12
N THR A 136 -6.15 24.34 -36.17
CA THR A 136 -4.98 23.56 -36.59
C THR A 136 -3.86 23.55 -35.54
N GLU A 137 -3.66 24.64 -34.79
CA GLU A 137 -2.70 24.67 -33.67
C GLU A 137 -3.15 23.79 -32.50
N LEU A 138 -4.44 23.82 -32.18
CA LEU A 138 -5.04 22.97 -31.15
C LEU A 138 -4.96 21.49 -31.52
N GLU A 139 -5.24 21.14 -32.77
CA GLU A 139 -5.18 19.78 -33.28
C GLU A 139 -3.74 19.23 -33.20
N LYS A 140 -2.74 20.02 -33.57
CA LYS A 140 -1.32 19.63 -33.41
C LYS A 140 -0.95 19.37 -31.96
N LYS A 141 -1.36 20.24 -31.03
CA LYS A 141 -1.13 20.04 -29.58
C LYS A 141 -1.85 18.80 -29.07
N HIS A 142 -3.06 18.54 -29.56
CA HIS A 142 -3.82 17.36 -29.16
C HIS A 142 -3.12 16.07 -29.59
N VAL A 143 -2.63 16.00 -30.82
CA VAL A 143 -1.86 14.84 -31.33
C VAL A 143 -0.58 14.64 -30.52
N GLN A 144 0.17 15.71 -30.25
CA GLN A 144 1.38 15.65 -29.41
C GLN A 144 1.08 15.07 -28.02
N LEU A 145 0.03 15.53 -27.35
CA LEU A 145 -0.36 15.02 -26.03
C LEU A 145 -0.83 13.56 -26.08
N LEU A 146 -1.44 13.12 -27.18
CA LEU A 146 -1.81 11.72 -27.36
C LEU A 146 -0.59 10.82 -27.53
N GLU A 147 0.43 11.28 -28.27
CA GLU A 147 1.71 10.58 -28.42
C GLU A 147 2.45 10.48 -27.09
N GLU A 148 2.57 11.59 -26.35
CA GLU A 148 3.19 11.60 -25.00
C GLU A 148 2.46 10.66 -24.04
N LYS A 149 1.11 10.66 -24.07
CA LYS A 149 0.30 9.75 -23.26
C LYS A 149 0.55 8.28 -23.64
N ALA A 150 0.69 7.98 -24.93
CA ALA A 150 0.96 6.61 -25.39
C ALA A 150 2.35 6.14 -24.94
N VAL A 151 3.37 6.98 -25.04
CA VAL A 151 4.73 6.68 -24.55
C VAL A 151 4.73 6.43 -23.04
N LEU A 152 4.05 7.28 -22.26
CA LEU A 152 3.95 7.10 -20.81
C LEU A 152 3.19 5.82 -20.44
N ALA A 153 2.17 5.43 -21.21
CA ALA A 153 1.44 4.19 -20.99
C ALA A 153 2.32 2.95 -21.24
N ASP A 154 3.13 2.98 -22.30
CA ASP A 154 4.08 1.91 -22.62
C ASP A 154 5.18 1.80 -21.55
N GLN A 155 5.74 2.94 -21.12
CA GLN A 155 6.70 2.99 -20.01
C GLN A 155 6.09 2.41 -18.72
N LEU A 156 4.87 2.81 -18.38
CA LEU A 156 4.17 2.27 -17.20
C LEU A 156 3.96 0.76 -17.29
N GLN A 157 3.63 0.23 -18.46
CA GLN A 157 3.49 -1.21 -18.67
C GLN A 157 4.83 -1.93 -18.47
N THR A 158 5.90 -1.43 -19.08
CA THR A 158 7.24 -2.02 -18.91
C THR A 158 7.73 -1.99 -17.46
N GLU A 159 7.49 -0.89 -16.73
CA GLU A 159 7.81 -0.80 -15.31
C GLU A 159 6.97 -1.76 -14.47
N ALA A 160 5.69 -1.96 -14.80
CA ALA A 160 4.83 -2.92 -14.12
C ALA A 160 5.31 -4.37 -14.33
N GLU A 161 5.75 -4.72 -15.54
CA GLU A 161 6.33 -6.03 -15.86
C GLU A 161 7.65 -6.24 -15.09
N LEU A 162 8.54 -5.25 -15.07
CA LEU A 162 9.79 -5.30 -14.29
C LEU A 162 9.54 -5.43 -12.79
N LEU A 163 8.51 -4.75 -12.27
CA LEU A 163 8.13 -4.83 -10.86
C LEU A 163 7.58 -6.23 -10.52
N ALA A 164 6.75 -6.81 -11.39
CA ALA A 164 6.27 -8.18 -11.22
C ALA A 164 7.42 -9.20 -11.24
N GLU A 165 8.39 -9.06 -12.14
CA GLU A 165 9.60 -9.91 -12.17
C GLU A 165 10.44 -9.76 -10.89
N ALA A 166 10.58 -8.54 -10.37
CA ALA A 166 11.28 -8.27 -9.12
C ALA A 166 10.56 -8.86 -7.91
N GLU A 167 9.22 -8.80 -7.87
CA GLU A 167 8.40 -9.42 -6.83
C GLU A 167 8.52 -10.95 -6.85
N ASP A 168 8.46 -11.57 -8.03
CA ASP A 168 8.67 -13.02 -8.19
C ASP A 168 10.06 -13.46 -7.72
N MET A 169 11.11 -12.70 -8.07
CA MET A 169 12.46 -12.96 -7.57
C MET A 169 12.54 -12.81 -6.05
N ARG A 170 11.90 -11.79 -5.48
CA ARG A 170 11.86 -11.57 -4.03
C ARG A 170 11.14 -12.72 -3.32
N ALA A 171 10.04 -13.21 -3.87
CA ALA A 171 9.30 -14.35 -3.32
C ALA A 171 10.15 -15.63 -3.35
N ARG A 172 10.86 -15.90 -4.45
CA ARG A 172 11.80 -17.04 -4.54
C ARG A 172 12.93 -16.93 -3.52
N LEU A 173 13.51 -15.75 -3.36
CA LEU A 173 14.57 -15.52 -2.36
C LEU A 173 14.05 -15.67 -0.93
N ALA A 174 12.82 -15.23 -0.63
CA ALA A 174 12.19 -15.42 0.67
C ALA A 174 11.97 -16.91 0.98
N SER A 175 11.45 -17.69 0.02
CA SER A 175 11.32 -19.14 0.15
C SER A 175 12.67 -19.80 0.39
N ARG A 176 13.70 -19.43 -0.39
CA ARG A 176 15.04 -19.98 -0.23
C ARG A 176 15.69 -19.61 1.10
N LYS A 177 15.42 -18.40 1.61
CA LYS A 177 15.86 -17.97 2.94
C LYS A 177 15.24 -18.85 4.02
N GLN A 178 13.92 -19.08 3.96
CA GLN A 178 13.23 -19.94 4.91
C GLN A 178 13.80 -21.37 4.90
N GLU A 179 14.00 -21.97 3.73
CA GLU A 179 14.64 -23.29 3.61
C GLU A 179 16.02 -23.33 4.26
N LEU A 180 16.83 -22.27 4.09
CA LEU A 180 18.15 -22.18 4.70
C LEU A 180 18.09 -21.97 6.22
N GLU A 181 17.11 -21.22 6.71
CA GLU A 181 16.86 -21.04 8.15
C GLU A 181 16.45 -22.35 8.82
N GLU A 182 15.60 -23.16 8.17
CA GLU A 182 15.25 -24.51 8.61
C GLU A 182 16.49 -25.42 8.67
N VAL A 183 17.32 -25.42 7.63
CA VAL A 183 18.58 -26.19 7.62
C VAL A 183 19.55 -25.73 8.72
N ILE A 184 19.66 -24.44 8.98
CA ILE A 184 20.50 -23.93 10.06
C ILE A 184 19.98 -24.43 11.41
N SER A 185 18.68 -24.34 11.66
CA SER A 185 18.07 -24.84 12.90
C SER A 185 18.28 -26.35 13.10
N GLU A 186 18.17 -27.14 12.03
CA GLU A 186 18.48 -28.59 12.07
C GLU A 186 19.96 -28.87 12.37
N LEU A 187 20.86 -28.04 11.85
CA LEU A 187 22.31 -28.19 12.11
C LEU A 187 22.69 -27.74 13.51
N GLU A 188 22.08 -26.68 14.03
CA GLU A 188 22.26 -26.20 15.41
C GLU A 188 21.79 -27.25 16.42
N THR A 189 20.60 -27.82 16.24
CA THR A 189 20.09 -28.89 17.12
C THR A 189 20.98 -30.14 17.09
N ARG A 190 21.47 -30.53 15.91
CA ARG A 190 22.46 -31.62 15.79
C ARG A 190 23.78 -31.31 16.49
N LEU A 191 24.26 -30.07 16.39
CA LEU A 191 25.48 -29.66 17.07
C LEU A 191 25.31 -29.74 18.59
N GLU A 192 24.18 -29.26 19.12
CA GLU A 192 23.84 -29.36 20.54
C GLU A 192 23.82 -30.83 21.00
N GLU A 193 23.18 -31.73 20.24
CA GLU A 193 23.18 -33.17 20.55
C GLU A 193 24.60 -33.77 20.60
N GLU A 194 25.48 -33.39 19.66
CA GLU A 194 26.87 -33.85 19.63
C GLU A 194 27.70 -33.25 20.77
N GLU A 195 27.46 -32.00 21.14
CA GLU A 195 28.09 -31.37 22.31
C GLU A 195 27.67 -32.08 23.61
N GLU A 196 26.38 -32.39 23.77
CA GLU A 196 25.89 -33.17 24.91
C GLU A 196 26.50 -34.57 24.95
N ARG A 197 26.56 -35.27 23.81
CA ARG A 197 27.28 -36.56 23.69
C ARG A 197 28.75 -36.41 24.07
N GLY A 198 29.40 -35.33 23.63
CA GLY A 198 30.79 -35.02 23.98
C GLY A 198 30.99 -34.83 25.49
N VAL A 199 30.08 -34.11 26.16
CA VAL A 199 30.09 -33.93 27.62
C VAL A 199 29.87 -35.25 28.34
N GLN A 200 28.90 -36.06 27.89
CA GLN A 200 28.63 -37.39 28.45
C GLN A 200 29.86 -38.30 28.35
N LEU A 201 30.45 -38.42 27.16
CA LEU A 201 31.67 -39.21 26.94
C LEU A 201 32.85 -38.70 27.78
N ASN A 202 33.00 -37.38 27.94
CA ASN A 202 34.05 -36.82 28.79
C ASN A 202 33.83 -37.13 30.28
N ASN A 203 32.58 -37.14 30.74
CA ASN A 203 32.25 -37.54 32.11
C ASN A 203 32.48 -39.03 32.34
N GLU A 204 32.11 -39.89 31.39
CA GLU A 204 32.43 -41.32 31.42
C GLU A 204 33.94 -41.55 31.43
N ARG A 205 34.69 -40.85 30.57
CA ARG A 205 36.15 -40.90 30.56
C ARG A 205 36.74 -40.53 31.92
N LYS A 206 36.25 -39.47 32.57
CA LYS A 206 36.69 -39.09 33.93
C LYS A 206 36.39 -40.16 34.96
N LYS A 207 35.21 -40.78 34.92
CA LYS A 207 34.85 -41.90 35.82
C LYS A 207 35.78 -43.09 35.61
N ILE A 208 36.03 -43.47 34.36
CA ILE A 208 36.95 -44.57 34.03
C ILE A 208 38.37 -44.22 34.47
N GLN A 209 38.84 -42.99 34.24
CA GLN A 209 40.15 -42.54 34.74
C GLN A 209 40.24 -42.63 36.27
N GLN A 210 39.20 -42.23 37.00
CA GLN A 210 39.17 -42.37 38.45
C GLN A 210 39.23 -43.85 38.86
N ILE A 211 38.45 -44.72 38.23
CA ILE A 211 38.47 -46.16 38.50
C ILE A 211 39.86 -46.75 38.24
N VAL A 212 40.51 -46.36 37.14
CA VAL A 212 41.87 -46.81 36.82
C VAL A 212 42.84 -46.35 37.91
N GLN A 213 42.75 -45.09 38.34
CA GLN A 213 43.61 -44.54 39.39
C GLN A 213 43.39 -45.26 40.74
N ASP A 214 42.14 -45.49 41.13
CA ASP A 214 41.81 -46.23 42.35
C ASP A 214 42.32 -47.69 42.29
N LEU A 215 42.26 -48.33 41.12
CA LEU A 215 42.81 -49.68 40.91
C LEU A 215 44.35 -49.70 40.93
N GLU A 216 44.99 -48.66 40.40
CA GLU A 216 46.45 -48.48 40.47
C GLU A 216 46.90 -48.31 41.93
N GLU A 217 46.20 -47.48 42.71
CA GLU A 217 46.47 -47.31 44.15
C GLU A 217 46.25 -48.63 44.93
N GLN A 218 45.15 -49.34 44.68
CA GLN A 218 44.91 -50.65 45.29
C GLN A 218 45.99 -51.67 44.93
N LEU A 219 46.48 -51.64 43.68
CA LEU A 219 47.55 -52.53 43.24
C LEU A 219 48.86 -52.20 43.96
N GLU A 220 49.22 -50.92 44.11
CA GLU A 220 50.39 -50.49 44.89
C GLU A 220 50.27 -50.89 46.37
N GLU A 221 49.09 -50.74 46.97
CA GLU A 221 48.82 -51.17 48.34
C GLU A 221 49.01 -52.68 48.52
N GLU A 222 48.42 -53.49 47.63
CA GLU A 222 48.58 -54.94 47.62
C GLU A 222 50.03 -55.38 47.36
N GLU A 223 50.74 -54.70 46.46
CA GLU A 223 52.17 -54.94 46.24
C GLU A 223 52.99 -54.61 47.50
N SER A 224 52.67 -53.52 48.21
CA SER A 224 53.31 -53.16 49.48
C SER A 224 53.01 -54.17 50.59
N ALA A 225 51.78 -54.68 50.66
CA ALA A 225 51.36 -55.71 51.61
C ALA A 225 52.08 -57.03 51.32
N ARG A 226 52.16 -57.40 50.04
CA ARG A 226 52.89 -58.58 49.58
C ARG A 226 54.38 -58.48 49.89
N GLN A 227 55.02 -57.33 49.69
CA GLN A 227 56.42 -57.12 50.08
C GLN A 227 56.61 -57.27 51.59
N ARG A 228 55.72 -56.70 52.41
CA ARG A 228 55.73 -56.88 53.88
C ARG A 228 55.61 -58.34 54.28
N LEU A 229 54.67 -59.07 53.69
CA LEU A 229 54.50 -60.52 53.93
C LEU A 229 55.72 -61.33 53.49
N LEU A 230 56.38 -60.94 52.39
CA LEU A 230 57.63 -61.57 51.94
C LEU A 230 58.77 -61.36 52.94
N LEU A 231 58.91 -60.14 53.47
CA LEU A 231 59.88 -59.86 54.53
C LEU A 231 59.56 -60.65 55.80
N GLU A 232 58.29 -60.68 56.22
CA GLU A 232 57.85 -61.46 57.37
C GLU A 232 58.14 -62.95 57.18
N LYS A 233 57.83 -63.50 55.99
CA LYS A 233 58.17 -64.89 55.63
C LYS A 233 59.69 -65.13 55.77
N VAL A 234 60.53 -64.26 55.21
CA VAL A 234 61.99 -64.42 55.32
C VAL A 234 62.42 -64.40 56.78
N THR A 235 61.89 -63.49 57.60
CA THR A 235 62.19 -63.47 59.03
C THR A 235 61.74 -64.73 59.76
N LEU A 236 60.55 -65.25 59.47
CA LEU A 236 60.06 -66.51 60.02
C LEU A 236 60.92 -67.70 59.57
N ASP A 237 61.28 -67.78 58.29
CA ASP A 237 62.17 -68.81 57.75
C ASP A 237 63.54 -68.79 58.44
N THR A 238 64.10 -67.61 58.73
CA THR A 238 65.35 -67.52 59.51
C THR A 238 65.18 -68.00 60.95
N LYS A 239 64.01 -67.77 61.56
CA LYS A 239 63.68 -68.21 62.92
C LYS A 239 63.45 -69.71 63.00
N VAL A 240 62.83 -70.29 61.96
CA VAL A 240 62.71 -71.75 61.80
C VAL A 240 64.10 -72.37 61.70
N LYS A 241 64.99 -71.84 60.85
CA LYS A 241 66.38 -72.34 60.75
C LYS A 241 67.14 -72.26 62.08
N SER A 242 66.97 -71.20 62.86
CA SER A 242 67.61 -71.13 64.18
C SER A 242 67.05 -72.18 65.14
N LEU A 243 65.73 -72.41 65.13
CA LEU A 243 65.12 -73.45 65.96
C LEU A 243 65.52 -74.85 65.53
N GLU A 244 65.72 -75.10 64.23
CA GLU A 244 66.28 -76.35 63.71
C GLU A 244 67.71 -76.58 64.19
N THR A 245 68.56 -75.53 64.23
CA THR A 245 69.90 -75.63 64.79
C THR A 245 69.89 -75.87 66.30
N ASP A 246 68.99 -75.23 67.04
CA ASP A 246 68.85 -75.45 68.49
C ASP A 246 68.36 -76.88 68.79
N LEU A 247 67.46 -77.40 67.97
CA LEU A 247 67.00 -78.79 68.06
C LEU A 247 68.16 -79.78 67.80
N MET A 248 68.99 -79.51 66.79
CA MET A 248 70.17 -80.33 66.52
C MET A 248 71.14 -80.33 67.71
N ASN A 249 71.39 -79.18 68.32
CA ASN A 249 72.21 -79.07 69.53
C ASN A 249 71.62 -79.87 70.72
N ALA A 250 70.30 -79.83 70.90
CA ALA A 250 69.61 -80.60 71.94
C ALA A 250 69.71 -82.12 71.69
N VAL A 251 69.64 -82.56 70.42
CA VAL A 251 69.84 -83.97 70.04
C VAL A 251 71.28 -84.42 70.31
N GLU A 252 72.28 -83.60 70.02
CA GLU A 252 73.68 -83.90 70.35
C GLU A 252 73.93 -84.01 71.86
N GLN A 253 73.31 -83.13 72.66
CA GLN A 253 73.36 -83.22 74.13
C GLN A 253 72.72 -84.52 74.63
N ARG A 254 71.57 -84.91 74.09
CA ARG A 254 70.91 -86.18 74.41
C ARG A 254 71.81 -87.38 74.12
N ASP A 255 72.49 -87.38 72.99
CA ASP A 255 73.36 -88.49 72.58
C ASP A 255 74.63 -88.59 73.44
N ARG A 256 75.15 -87.47 73.95
CA ARG A 256 76.23 -87.46 74.97
C ARG A 256 75.78 -88.08 76.29
N LEU A 257 74.61 -87.67 76.80
CA LEU A 257 74.03 -88.21 78.03
C LEU A 257 73.74 -89.72 77.91
N SER A 258 73.33 -90.18 76.73
CA SER A 258 73.14 -91.61 76.43
C SER A 258 74.44 -92.42 76.50
N LYS A 259 75.56 -91.87 76.04
CA LYS A 259 76.89 -92.51 76.14
C LYS A 259 77.41 -92.56 77.58
N GLU A 260 77.16 -91.52 78.37
CA GLU A 260 77.53 -91.51 79.80
C GLU A 260 76.76 -92.58 80.59
N LYS A 261 75.46 -92.76 80.31
CA LYS A 261 74.64 -93.82 80.91
C LYS A 261 75.22 -95.21 80.68
N LYS A 262 75.66 -95.50 79.45
CA LYS A 262 76.23 -96.81 79.06
C LYS A 262 77.55 -97.13 79.78
N ASN A 263 78.36 -96.11 80.04
CA ASN A 263 79.64 -96.23 80.76
C ASN A 263 79.44 -96.52 82.26
N PHE A 264 78.31 -96.10 82.84
CA PHE A 264 77.95 -96.43 84.23
C PHE A 264 77.42 -97.88 84.37
N GLU A 265 76.80 -98.42 83.32
CA GLU A 265 76.31 -99.81 83.31
C GLU A 265 77.46 -100.83 83.27
N GLU A 266 78.58 -100.55 82.58
CA GLU A 266 79.75 -101.44 82.51
C GLU A 266 80.53 -101.51 83.84
N ARG A 267 80.63 -100.39 84.58
CA ARG A 267 81.27 -100.34 85.91
C ARG A 267 80.55 -101.14 87.00
N LEU A 268 79.25 -101.36 86.83
CA LEU A 268 78.44 -102.12 87.79
C LEU A 268 78.67 -103.64 87.65
N SER A 269 79.07 -104.10 86.45
CA SER A 269 79.37 -105.49 86.16
C SER A 269 80.67 -105.97 86.83
N GLU A 270 81.73 -105.17 86.85
CA GLU A 270 83.04 -105.56 87.42
C GLU A 270 83.04 -105.68 88.95
N VAL A 271 82.16 -104.95 89.65
CA VAL A 271 82.04 -105.01 91.13
C VAL A 271 81.28 -106.28 91.57
N THR A 272 80.46 -106.85 90.69
CA THR A 272 79.63 -108.02 90.99
C THR A 272 80.44 -109.33 90.94
N ASP A 273 81.48 -109.39 90.12
CA ASP A 273 82.33 -110.59 89.96
C ASP A 273 83.42 -110.73 91.04
N GLN A 274 83.76 -109.66 91.78
CA GLN A 274 84.74 -109.71 92.87
C GLN A 274 84.14 -110.12 94.23
N LEU A 275 82.81 -110.18 94.35
CA LEU A 275 82.10 -110.53 95.59
C LEU A 275 81.92 -112.05 95.75
N THR A 276 81.94 -112.81 94.66
CA THR A 276 81.69 -114.27 94.65
C THR A 276 82.92 -115.12 95.00
N GLU A 277 84.12 -114.54 95.05
CA GLU A 277 85.37 -115.23 95.38
C GLU A 277 85.73 -115.18 96.89
N GLU A 278 85.10 -114.29 97.68
CA GLU A 278 85.35 -114.12 99.13
C GLU A 278 84.31 -114.80 100.06
N GLU A 279 83.25 -115.40 99.52
CA GLU A 279 82.21 -116.06 100.33
C GLU A 279 82.49 -117.54 100.69
N GLU A 280 83.48 -118.20 100.06
CA GLU A 280 83.78 -119.63 100.28
C GLU A 280 84.75 -119.96 101.45
N LYS A 281 85.28 -118.97 102.20
CA LYS A 281 86.21 -119.24 103.33
C LYS A 281 85.68 -118.99 104.75
N SER A 282 84.42 -118.55 104.96
CA SER A 282 83.99 -117.99 106.27
C SER A 282 82.80 -118.65 107.00
N LYS A 283 82.42 -119.91 106.73
CA LYS A 283 81.32 -120.57 107.51
C LYS A 283 81.58 -122.02 107.95
N SER A 284 82.85 -122.38 108.19
CA SER A 284 83.23 -123.63 108.88
C SER A 284 83.25 -123.56 110.42
N LEU A 285 82.99 -122.42 111.07
CA LEU A 285 83.04 -122.32 112.54
C LEU A 285 82.03 -121.30 113.14
N ASN A 286 80.74 -121.62 113.14
CA ASN A 286 79.86 -121.14 114.22
C ASN A 286 78.78 -122.17 114.65
N LYS A 287 79.06 -123.46 114.39
CA LYS A 287 78.30 -124.63 114.86
C LYS A 287 78.44 -124.90 116.38
N LEU A 288 78.93 -123.94 117.18
CA LEU A 288 79.07 -124.09 118.63
C LEU A 288 78.66 -122.83 119.42
N LYS A 289 77.59 -122.14 118.98
CA LYS A 289 76.83 -121.18 119.81
C LYS A 289 75.35 -121.60 120.01
N ASN A 290 75.02 -122.83 119.64
CA ASN A 290 73.82 -123.50 120.15
C ASN A 290 74.09 -123.92 121.61
N LYS A 291 73.15 -123.64 122.53
CA LYS A 291 72.69 -124.54 123.63
C LYS A 291 72.36 -123.92 125.01
N GLN A 292 72.33 -122.60 125.22
CA GLN A 292 72.07 -122.10 126.60
C GLN A 292 70.79 -121.31 126.89
N GLU A 293 70.04 -120.72 125.95
CA GLU A 293 68.79 -120.01 126.35
C GLU A 293 67.62 -120.21 125.36
N ALA A 294 67.49 -121.44 124.87
CA ALA A 294 66.18 -122.04 124.65
C ALA A 294 65.81 -122.79 125.95
N ILE A 295 64.52 -122.90 126.24
CA ILE A 295 63.92 -123.51 127.44
C ILE A 295 63.74 -122.49 128.58
N ILE A 296 62.72 -121.65 128.44
CA ILE A 296 61.48 -121.80 129.19
C ILE A 296 60.49 -121.00 128.33
N ALA A 297 60.02 -121.68 127.30
CA ALA A 297 58.74 -122.38 127.39
C ALA A 297 57.64 -121.37 127.06
N ASP A 298 56.77 -121.65 126.12
CA ASP A 298 56.57 -122.82 125.31
C ASP A 298 55.60 -122.25 124.29
N LEU A 299 55.94 -122.24 123.01
CA LEU A 299 55.45 -123.30 122.15
C LEU A 299 53.94 -123.54 122.20
N GLU A 300 53.17 -122.47 122.42
CA GLU A 300 51.86 -122.32 121.81
C GLU A 300 51.79 -120.85 121.37
N GLU A 301 51.91 -120.48 120.10
CA GLU A 301 51.19 -121.02 118.96
C GLU A 301 51.96 -120.58 117.70
N ARG A 302 52.89 -121.43 117.25
CA ARG A 302 53.49 -121.33 115.91
C ARG A 302 52.34 -121.27 114.90
N LEU A 303 52.39 -120.29 113.98
CA LEU A 303 51.43 -119.99 112.90
C LEU A 303 50.48 -118.78 113.12
N LYS A 304 50.65 -117.95 114.17
CA LYS A 304 49.85 -116.71 114.37
C LYS A 304 50.64 -115.49 114.84
N ARG A 305 51.45 -114.88 113.96
CA ARG A 305 51.80 -113.44 114.11
C ARG A 305 52.17 -112.74 112.79
N GLU A 306 51.33 -113.03 111.80
CA GLU A 306 50.87 -112.16 110.71
C GLU A 306 49.85 -111.10 111.24
N GLU A 307 49.99 -110.63 112.48
CA GLU A 307 49.24 -109.48 112.99
C GLU A 307 50.15 -108.68 113.93
N GLN A 308 50.22 -107.36 113.69
CA GLN A 308 50.77 -106.34 114.58
C GLN A 308 52.26 -105.96 114.46
N SER A 309 52.65 -105.48 113.28
CA SER A 309 53.12 -104.07 113.21
C SER A 309 52.05 -103.13 112.59
N ARG A 310 50.80 -103.61 112.49
CA ARG A 310 49.56 -102.86 112.20
C ARG A 310 49.00 -102.12 113.44
N LEU A 311 49.67 -102.21 114.60
CA LEU A 311 49.15 -101.70 115.89
C LEU A 311 50.10 -100.78 116.67
N GLU A 312 51.14 -100.26 116.03
CA GLU A 312 51.71 -98.95 116.41
C GLU A 312 51.05 -97.81 115.59
N GLN A 313 50.13 -98.17 114.67
CA GLN A 313 49.15 -97.27 114.06
C GLN A 313 47.83 -97.15 114.84
N GLU A 314 47.51 -98.01 115.83
CA GLU A 314 46.25 -97.86 116.62
C GLU A 314 46.37 -97.16 117.98
N LYS A 315 47.57 -96.97 118.54
CA LYS A 315 47.75 -96.04 119.68
C LYS A 315 47.70 -94.56 119.24
N TRP A 316 47.83 -94.29 117.94
CA TRP A 316 47.38 -93.05 117.29
C TRP A 316 45.89 -93.08 116.94
N LYS A 317 45.26 -94.24 116.76
CA LYS A 317 43.83 -94.37 116.42
C LYS A 317 42.87 -94.01 117.56
N ARG A 318 43.20 -94.30 118.83
CA ARG A 318 42.39 -93.86 119.99
C ARG A 318 42.66 -92.41 120.47
N LYS A 319 43.70 -91.75 119.93
CA LYS A 319 43.85 -90.27 120.00
C LYS A 319 43.17 -89.60 118.80
N MET A 320 43.19 -90.24 117.62
CA MET A 320 42.47 -89.80 116.43
C MET A 320 40.95 -90.01 116.50
N GLU A 321 40.42 -90.89 117.36
CA GLU A 321 38.98 -91.04 117.56
C GLU A 321 38.37 -89.84 118.32
N ASN A 322 39.15 -89.13 119.15
CA ASN A 322 38.72 -87.87 119.75
C ASN A 322 38.99 -86.66 118.83
N GLU A 323 40.01 -86.71 117.97
CA GLU A 323 40.21 -85.71 116.89
C GLU A 323 39.24 -85.91 115.71
N ALA A 324 38.61 -87.08 115.56
CA ALA A 324 37.58 -87.36 114.56
C ALA A 324 36.20 -86.77 114.92
N VAL A 325 35.92 -86.54 116.20
CA VAL A 325 34.71 -85.81 116.63
C VAL A 325 34.88 -84.30 116.35
N ASP A 326 36.05 -83.73 116.63
CA ASP A 326 36.37 -82.34 116.28
C ASP A 326 36.47 -82.13 114.75
N ALA A 327 36.93 -83.13 113.98
CA ALA A 327 36.94 -83.09 112.51
C ALA A 327 35.56 -83.30 111.88
N GLN A 328 34.62 -83.97 112.57
CA GLN A 328 33.23 -84.13 112.13
C GLN A 328 32.42 -82.85 112.36
N ASP A 329 32.74 -82.07 113.40
CA ASP A 329 32.19 -80.72 113.60
C ASP A 329 32.80 -79.70 112.60
N GLN A 330 34.09 -79.81 112.25
CA GLN A 330 34.70 -79.00 111.17
C GLN A 330 34.19 -79.37 109.76
N LEU A 331 33.75 -80.61 109.52
CA LEU A 331 33.11 -81.04 108.27
C LEU A 331 31.64 -80.56 108.17
N SER A 332 30.95 -80.42 109.31
CA SER A 332 29.64 -79.77 109.38
C SER A 332 29.74 -78.27 109.05
N ASP A 333 30.76 -77.59 109.59
CA ASP A 333 31.02 -76.17 109.32
C ASP A 333 31.48 -75.92 107.86
N LEU A 334 32.33 -76.79 107.29
CA LEU A 334 32.70 -76.73 105.86
C LEU A 334 31.53 -77.11 104.93
N GLY A 335 30.59 -77.95 105.38
CA GLY A 335 29.36 -78.27 104.68
C GLY A 335 28.41 -77.07 104.58
N MET A 336 28.33 -76.25 105.64
CA MET A 336 27.57 -75.00 105.65
C MET A 336 28.20 -73.94 104.73
N VAL A 337 29.54 -73.82 104.74
CA VAL A 337 30.27 -72.91 103.84
C VAL A 337 30.17 -73.34 102.36
N LEU A 338 30.16 -74.65 102.06
CA LEU A 338 29.93 -75.16 100.70
C LEU A 338 28.49 -74.93 100.22
N ALA A 339 27.50 -74.96 101.11
CA ALA A 339 26.12 -74.61 100.78
C ALA A 339 25.97 -73.11 100.49
N ASP A 340 26.61 -72.25 101.29
CA ASP A 340 26.62 -70.80 101.07
C ASP A 340 27.40 -70.40 99.79
N LEU A 341 28.52 -71.05 99.50
CA LEU A 341 29.28 -70.82 98.26
C LEU A 341 28.55 -71.34 97.01
N ARG A 342 27.82 -72.45 97.10
CA ARG A 342 26.95 -72.93 96.00
C ARG A 342 25.76 -72.01 95.77
N GLY A 343 25.17 -71.45 96.83
CA GLY A 343 24.14 -70.40 96.73
C GLY A 343 24.68 -69.14 96.07
N SER A 344 25.86 -68.67 96.48
CA SER A 344 26.51 -67.50 95.88
C SER A 344 26.89 -67.72 94.41
N LEU A 345 27.33 -68.92 94.03
CA LEU A 345 27.66 -69.25 92.64
C LEU A 345 26.40 -69.27 91.77
N ALA A 346 25.32 -69.91 92.22
CA ALA A 346 24.03 -69.92 91.52
C ALA A 346 23.44 -68.51 91.36
N GLN A 347 23.66 -67.62 92.33
CA GLN A 347 23.23 -66.22 92.26
C GLN A 347 24.06 -65.41 91.27
N LYS A 348 25.37 -65.67 91.18
CA LYS A 348 26.26 -65.05 90.18
C LYS A 348 25.99 -65.57 88.76
N GLU A 349 25.66 -66.85 88.60
CA GLU A 349 25.23 -67.41 87.30
C GLU A 349 23.89 -66.82 86.82
N LYS A 350 22.96 -66.56 87.75
CA LYS A 350 21.72 -65.79 87.46
C LYS A 350 22.01 -64.36 87.04
N GLU A 351 22.94 -63.67 87.71
CA GLU A 351 23.34 -62.31 87.32
C GLU A 351 23.97 -62.26 85.92
N ILE A 352 24.86 -63.22 85.60
CA ILE A 352 25.51 -63.31 84.28
C ILE A 352 24.46 -63.54 83.17
N THR A 353 23.52 -64.45 83.37
CA THR A 353 22.45 -64.72 82.40
C THR A 353 21.51 -63.52 82.21
N THR A 354 21.18 -62.78 83.29
CA THR A 354 20.42 -61.52 83.15
C THR A 354 21.20 -60.41 82.43
N LEU A 355 22.52 -60.33 82.62
CA LEU A 355 23.35 -59.33 81.93
C LEU A 355 23.57 -59.68 80.46
N GLN A 356 23.66 -60.96 80.12
CA GLN A 356 23.70 -61.44 78.72
C GLN A 356 22.40 -61.12 77.98
N GLY A 357 21.24 -61.36 78.60
CA GLY A 357 19.95 -60.97 78.01
C GLY A 357 19.81 -59.46 77.79
N ARG A 358 20.30 -58.64 78.74
CA ARG A 358 20.34 -57.17 78.55
C ARG A 358 21.26 -56.72 77.42
N LEU A 359 22.38 -57.40 77.21
CA LEU A 359 23.31 -57.10 76.11
C LEU A 359 22.68 -57.44 74.75
N GLU A 360 21.95 -58.55 74.67
CA GLU A 360 21.21 -58.95 73.46
C GLU A 360 20.06 -57.98 73.16
N GLU A 361 19.31 -57.54 74.17
CA GLU A 361 18.26 -56.51 74.03
C GLU A 361 18.81 -55.16 73.56
N GLU A 362 19.94 -54.69 74.10
CA GLU A 362 20.60 -53.46 73.66
C GLU A 362 21.20 -53.59 72.25
N GLY A 363 21.69 -54.78 71.87
CA GLY A 363 22.12 -55.09 70.51
C GLY A 363 20.96 -55.02 69.49
N ALA A 364 19.81 -55.58 69.85
CA ALA A 364 18.60 -55.52 69.02
C ALA A 364 18.11 -54.07 68.85
N ARG A 365 18.05 -53.29 69.93
CA ARG A 365 17.68 -51.86 69.90
C ARG A 365 18.62 -51.03 69.02
N ARG A 366 19.92 -51.32 69.05
CA ARG A 366 20.91 -50.62 68.22
C ARG A 366 20.74 -50.94 66.72
N ALA A 367 20.46 -52.19 66.38
CA ALA A 367 20.21 -52.59 64.99
C ALA A 367 18.90 -51.99 64.44
N GLU A 368 17.87 -51.91 65.28
CA GLU A 368 16.58 -51.30 64.94
C GLU A 368 16.71 -49.78 64.74
N ALA A 369 17.45 -49.09 65.62
CA ALA A 369 17.78 -47.67 65.48
C ALA A 369 18.63 -47.36 64.23
N GLN A 370 19.55 -48.26 63.84
CA GLN A 370 20.34 -48.10 62.61
C GLN A 370 19.51 -48.27 61.33
N ARG A 371 18.49 -49.14 61.33
CA ARG A 371 17.54 -49.23 60.20
C ARG A 371 16.67 -47.99 60.10
N ALA A 372 16.10 -47.54 61.21
CA ALA A 372 15.28 -46.33 61.26
C ALA A 372 16.06 -45.08 60.80
N LEU A 373 17.36 -44.98 61.14
CA LEU A 373 18.22 -43.90 60.67
C LEU A 373 18.45 -43.95 59.14
N LYS A 374 18.60 -45.14 58.55
CA LYS A 374 18.78 -45.32 57.11
C LYS A 374 17.52 -44.98 56.32
N GLU A 375 16.36 -45.39 56.82
CA GLU A 375 15.05 -45.04 56.24
C GLU A 375 14.77 -43.54 56.34
N ALA A 376 15.07 -42.90 57.47
CA ALA A 376 14.93 -41.46 57.62
C ALA A 376 15.86 -40.67 56.67
N LEU A 377 17.08 -41.14 56.44
CA LEU A 377 18.00 -40.51 55.49
C LEU A 377 17.55 -40.66 54.02
N SER A 378 16.94 -41.78 53.66
CA SER A 378 16.33 -42.00 52.34
C SER A 378 15.11 -41.09 52.14
N GLN A 379 14.22 -40.98 53.12
CA GLN A 379 13.06 -40.08 53.06
C GLN A 379 13.46 -38.61 52.96
N VAL A 380 14.54 -38.18 53.64
CA VAL A 380 15.07 -36.82 53.50
C VAL A 380 15.65 -36.55 52.11
N SER A 381 16.21 -37.57 51.44
CA SER A 381 16.69 -37.44 50.07
C SER A 381 15.54 -37.33 49.06
N GLU A 382 14.51 -38.18 49.22
CA GLU A 382 13.32 -38.17 48.37
C GLU A 382 12.55 -36.85 48.50
N LEU A 383 12.33 -36.36 49.72
CA LEU A 383 11.68 -35.07 49.95
C LEU A 383 12.48 -33.89 49.39
N LYS A 384 13.82 -33.98 49.32
CA LYS A 384 14.65 -32.96 48.67
C LYS A 384 14.50 -32.97 47.15
N GLU A 385 14.44 -34.14 46.52
CA GLU A 385 14.17 -34.25 45.09
C GLU A 385 12.75 -33.80 44.73
N GLU A 386 11.75 -34.10 45.57
CA GLU A 386 10.37 -33.63 45.37
C GLU A 386 10.26 -32.10 45.44
N VAL A 387 10.92 -31.45 46.41
CA VAL A 387 10.94 -29.99 46.52
C VAL A 387 11.65 -29.32 45.34
N GLU A 388 12.73 -29.92 44.84
CA GLU A 388 13.46 -29.38 43.69
C GLU A 388 12.65 -29.56 42.39
N ASN A 389 11.95 -30.68 42.24
CA ASN A 389 11.02 -30.93 41.14
C ASN A 389 9.81 -30.00 41.18
N GLU A 390 9.23 -29.72 42.36
CA GLU A 390 8.16 -28.74 42.51
C GLU A 390 8.62 -27.32 42.16
N ARG A 391 9.85 -26.93 42.52
CA ARG A 391 10.42 -25.64 42.10
C ARG A 391 10.55 -25.53 40.59
N LEU A 392 11.09 -26.55 39.92
CA LEU A 392 11.20 -26.57 38.46
C LEU A 392 9.84 -26.55 37.76
N SER A 393 8.85 -27.25 38.31
CA SER A 393 7.47 -27.24 37.82
C SER A 393 6.83 -25.85 37.95
N LYS A 394 7.03 -25.20 39.10
CA LYS A 394 6.54 -23.84 39.36
C LYS A 394 7.16 -22.81 38.42
N ASP A 395 8.46 -22.86 38.19
CA ASP A 395 9.15 -21.92 37.30
C ASP A 395 8.69 -22.08 35.84
N ARG A 396 8.43 -23.32 35.39
CA ARG A 396 7.82 -23.59 34.07
C ARG A 396 6.41 -23.02 33.95
N ALA A 397 5.59 -23.20 34.99
CA ALA A 397 4.23 -22.66 35.02
C ALA A 397 4.21 -21.12 35.07
N GLU A 398 5.13 -20.49 35.81
CA GLU A 398 5.27 -19.03 35.82
C GLU A 398 5.78 -18.47 34.49
N LYS A 399 6.65 -19.20 33.78
CA LYS A 399 7.11 -18.83 32.44
C LYS A 399 5.97 -18.92 31.41
N GLN A 400 5.26 -20.04 31.35
CA GLN A 400 4.07 -20.19 30.50
C GLN A 400 2.99 -19.14 30.81
N LYS A 401 2.81 -18.75 32.07
CA LYS A 401 1.86 -17.69 32.42
C LYS A 401 2.28 -16.32 31.91
N ARG A 402 3.59 -16.00 31.90
CA ARG A 402 4.10 -14.76 31.31
C ARG A 402 3.93 -14.78 29.79
N ASP A 403 4.34 -15.85 29.14
CA ASP A 403 4.24 -16.01 27.69
C ASP A 403 2.78 -15.89 27.22
N MET A 404 1.85 -16.59 27.87
CA MET A 404 0.41 -16.51 27.55
C MET A 404 -0.19 -15.14 27.85
N SER A 405 0.36 -14.37 28.80
CA SER A 405 -0.11 -13.02 29.11
C SER A 405 0.44 -11.99 28.12
N GLU A 406 1.65 -12.19 27.60
CA GLU A 406 2.24 -11.39 26.54
C GLU A 406 1.54 -11.65 25.20
N GLU A 407 1.23 -12.91 24.89
CA GLU A 407 0.40 -13.27 23.72
C GLU A 407 -1.00 -12.67 23.80
N LEU A 408 -1.62 -12.62 24.98
CA LEU A 408 -2.93 -12.01 25.19
C LEU A 408 -2.93 -10.50 24.96
N GLU A 409 -1.88 -9.81 25.42
CA GLU A 409 -1.71 -8.37 25.17
C GLU A 409 -1.38 -8.10 23.70
N ALA A 410 -0.56 -8.93 23.05
CA ALA A 410 -0.27 -8.84 21.62
C ALA A 410 -1.54 -9.01 20.76
N LEU A 411 -2.37 -10.01 21.08
CA LEU A 411 -3.65 -10.25 20.40
C LEU A 411 -4.66 -9.13 20.63
N LYS A 412 -4.67 -8.49 21.82
CA LYS A 412 -5.50 -7.30 22.06
C LYS A 412 -5.05 -6.12 21.21
N THR A 413 -3.75 -5.86 21.12
CA THR A 413 -3.23 -4.77 20.29
C THR A 413 -3.50 -5.02 18.81
N GLU A 414 -3.36 -6.26 18.32
CA GLU A 414 -3.79 -6.61 16.95
C GLU A 414 -5.30 -6.45 16.75
N LEU A 415 -6.11 -6.77 17.77
CA LEU A 415 -7.56 -6.57 17.69
C LEU A 415 -7.96 -5.09 17.63
N GLU A 416 -7.28 -4.23 18.40
CA GLU A 416 -7.48 -2.78 18.36
C GLU A 416 -7.03 -2.19 17.02
N ASP A 417 -5.87 -2.59 16.51
CA ASP A 417 -5.37 -2.16 15.19
C ASP A 417 -6.27 -2.65 14.05
N THR A 418 -6.82 -3.87 14.14
CA THR A 418 -7.78 -4.39 13.15
C THR A 418 -9.14 -3.68 13.23
N LEU A 419 -9.58 -3.24 14.41
CA LEU A 419 -10.78 -2.43 14.59
C LEU A 419 -10.61 -1.03 14.00
N ASP A 420 -9.48 -0.37 14.24
CA ASP A 420 -9.18 0.97 13.71
C ASP A 420 -8.99 0.96 12.19
N THR A 421 -8.31 -0.06 11.65
CA THR A 421 -8.18 -0.23 10.20
C THR A 421 -9.50 -0.56 9.52
N THR A 422 -10.38 -1.34 10.17
CA THR A 422 -11.73 -1.63 9.67
C THR A 422 -12.61 -0.38 9.66
N ALA A 423 -12.56 0.42 10.73
CA ALA A 423 -13.29 1.69 10.81
C ALA A 423 -12.82 2.69 9.75
N ALA A 424 -11.50 2.83 9.55
CA ALA A 424 -10.93 3.67 8.51
C ALA A 424 -11.33 3.21 7.09
N GLN A 425 -11.33 1.90 6.82
CA GLN A 425 -11.83 1.36 5.55
C GLN A 425 -13.32 1.65 5.34
N GLN A 426 -14.13 1.55 6.38
CA GLN A 426 -15.57 1.76 6.30
C GLN A 426 -15.92 3.24 6.04
N GLU A 427 -15.21 4.18 6.66
CA GLU A 427 -15.31 5.61 6.32
C GLU A 427 -14.84 5.90 4.89
N LEU A 428 -13.73 5.31 4.46
CA LEU A 428 -13.21 5.52 3.10
C LEU A 428 -14.19 5.00 2.04
N ARG A 429 -14.83 3.86 2.32
CA ARG A 429 -15.86 3.26 1.47
C ARG A 429 -17.12 4.12 1.43
N SER A 430 -17.59 4.62 2.58
CA SER A 430 -18.72 5.55 2.66
C SER A 430 -18.45 6.83 1.87
N ARG A 431 -17.24 7.41 1.97
CA ARG A 431 -16.85 8.59 1.18
C ARG A 431 -16.83 8.30 -0.32
N ARG A 432 -16.28 7.16 -0.74
CA ARG A 432 -16.30 6.73 -2.15
C ARG A 432 -17.72 6.54 -2.66
N GLU A 433 -18.62 5.97 -1.86
CA GLU A 433 -20.04 5.80 -2.22
C GLU A 433 -20.75 7.16 -2.37
N THR A 434 -20.47 8.13 -1.49
CA THR A 434 -21.02 9.49 -1.63
C THR A 434 -20.47 10.23 -2.85
N GLU A 435 -19.16 10.13 -3.14
CA GLU A 435 -18.55 10.73 -4.33
C GLU A 435 -19.09 10.10 -5.62
N LEU A 436 -19.29 8.77 -5.64
CA LEU A 436 -19.92 8.08 -6.76
C LEU A 436 -21.34 8.57 -7.01
N HIS A 437 -22.13 8.77 -5.94
CA HIS A 437 -23.48 9.29 -6.04
C HIS A 437 -23.52 10.73 -6.56
N ASP A 438 -22.62 11.59 -6.07
CA ASP A 438 -22.51 12.97 -6.54
C ASP A 438 -22.05 13.07 -7.99
N LEU A 439 -21.09 12.24 -8.40
CA LEU A 439 -20.65 12.16 -9.79
C LEU A 439 -21.76 11.64 -10.72
N GLN A 440 -22.52 10.62 -10.30
CA GLN A 440 -23.68 10.15 -11.04
C GLN A 440 -24.72 11.26 -11.23
N ARG A 441 -25.03 12.01 -10.16
CA ARG A 441 -25.96 13.14 -10.23
C ARG A 441 -25.47 14.24 -11.17
N CYS A 442 -24.18 14.60 -11.11
CA CYS A 442 -23.58 15.57 -12.03
C CYS A 442 -23.69 15.11 -13.48
N VAL A 443 -23.43 13.83 -13.77
CA VAL A 443 -23.55 13.27 -15.13
C VAL A 443 -25.00 13.31 -15.61
N GLU A 444 -25.96 12.95 -14.77
CA GLU A 444 -27.39 13.03 -15.10
C GLU A 444 -27.86 14.47 -15.37
N GLU A 445 -27.40 15.44 -14.57
CA GLU A 445 -27.71 16.86 -14.74
C GLU A 445 -27.11 17.43 -16.03
N GLU A 446 -25.85 17.10 -16.33
CA GLU A 446 -25.19 17.52 -17.58
C GLU A 446 -25.79 16.84 -18.80
N THR A 447 -26.22 15.58 -18.68
CA THR A 447 -26.95 14.87 -19.74
C THR A 447 -28.30 15.54 -20.01
N ARG A 448 -29.07 15.87 -18.96
CA ARG A 448 -30.32 16.64 -19.10
C ARG A 448 -30.10 18.01 -19.73
N ARG A 449 -29.03 18.72 -19.36
CA ARG A 449 -28.66 19.99 -20.00
C ARG A 449 -28.38 19.83 -21.48
N HIS A 450 -27.60 18.82 -21.86
CA HIS A 450 -27.30 18.53 -23.27
C HIS A 450 -28.55 18.17 -24.07
N GLU A 451 -29.44 17.34 -23.52
CA GLU A 451 -30.71 17.00 -24.16
C GLU A 451 -31.61 18.23 -24.35
N ALA A 452 -31.69 19.11 -23.35
CA ALA A 452 -32.44 20.36 -23.44
C ALA A 452 -31.87 21.29 -24.52
N GLN A 453 -30.53 21.44 -24.58
CA GLN A 453 -29.86 22.24 -25.60
C GLN A 453 -30.07 21.68 -27.00
N LEU A 454 -29.98 20.36 -27.18
CA LEU A 454 -30.23 19.69 -28.46
C LEU A 454 -31.69 19.87 -28.91
N SER A 455 -32.65 19.78 -28.00
CA SER A 455 -34.07 20.05 -28.28
C SER A 455 -34.29 21.50 -28.73
N GLU A 456 -33.70 22.47 -28.02
CA GLU A 456 -33.79 23.88 -28.39
C GLU A 456 -33.16 24.17 -29.76
N MET A 457 -32.01 23.56 -30.04
CA MET A 457 -31.34 23.68 -31.34
C MET A 457 -32.16 23.06 -32.47
N ARG A 458 -32.78 21.90 -32.24
CA ARG A 458 -33.70 21.28 -33.22
C ARG A 458 -34.90 22.16 -33.51
N LEU A 459 -35.50 22.77 -32.49
CA LEU A 459 -36.60 23.73 -32.65
C LEU A 459 -36.18 24.97 -33.45
N LYS A 460 -35.01 25.55 -33.15
CA LYS A 460 -34.46 26.70 -33.89
C LYS A 460 -34.18 26.35 -35.34
N HIS A 461 -33.57 25.21 -35.61
CA HIS A 461 -33.30 24.75 -36.97
C HIS A 461 -34.59 24.47 -37.75
N SER A 462 -35.58 23.82 -37.13
CA SER A 462 -36.90 23.62 -37.75
C SER A 462 -37.55 24.94 -38.12
N ALA A 463 -37.58 25.91 -37.20
CA ALA A 463 -38.15 27.23 -37.46
C ALA A 463 -37.40 27.99 -38.57
N ALA A 464 -36.07 27.85 -38.64
CA ALA A 464 -35.27 28.44 -39.71
C ALA A 464 -35.55 27.78 -41.08
N ILE A 465 -35.71 26.46 -41.11
CA ILE A 465 -36.10 25.72 -42.32
C ILE A 465 -37.48 26.18 -42.78
N ASP A 466 -38.47 26.23 -41.89
CA ASP A 466 -39.83 26.68 -42.22
C ASP A 466 -39.82 28.13 -42.77
N GLY A 467 -39.04 29.02 -42.17
CA GLY A 467 -38.87 30.39 -42.65
C GLY A 467 -38.22 30.49 -44.03
N LEU A 468 -37.20 29.67 -44.31
CA LEU A 468 -36.58 29.59 -45.63
C LEU A 468 -37.54 28.99 -46.67
N GLN A 469 -38.36 28.02 -46.27
CA GLN A 469 -39.39 27.42 -47.12
C GLN A 469 -40.45 28.45 -47.51
N GLU A 470 -40.91 29.26 -46.55
CA GLU A 470 -41.86 30.36 -46.80
C GLU A 470 -41.25 31.43 -47.71
N GLN A 471 -39.98 31.80 -47.50
CA GLN A 471 -39.26 32.71 -48.40
C GLN A 471 -39.13 32.16 -49.82
N LEU A 472 -38.84 30.85 -49.96
CA LEU A 472 -38.76 30.19 -51.26
C LEU A 472 -40.12 30.20 -51.98
N ASP A 473 -41.20 29.90 -51.27
CA ASP A 473 -42.56 29.91 -51.85
C ASP A 473 -43.01 31.33 -52.21
N ASN A 474 -42.69 32.32 -51.39
CA ASN A 474 -42.92 33.73 -51.71
C ASN A 474 -42.14 34.17 -52.95
N SER A 475 -40.87 33.76 -53.07
CA SER A 475 -40.04 34.02 -54.25
C SER A 475 -40.59 33.35 -55.50
N LYS A 476 -41.07 32.09 -55.41
CA LYS A 476 -41.74 31.39 -56.52
C LYS A 476 -43.00 32.10 -56.98
N ARG A 477 -43.86 32.55 -56.05
CA ARG A 477 -45.07 33.34 -56.38
C ARG A 477 -44.72 34.66 -57.05
N ALA A 478 -43.73 35.38 -56.51
CA ALA A 478 -43.25 36.63 -57.09
C ALA A 478 -42.70 36.41 -58.51
N ARG A 479 -41.91 35.35 -58.72
CA ARG A 479 -41.40 34.96 -60.03
C ARG A 479 -42.53 34.65 -61.02
N GLN A 480 -43.52 33.85 -60.63
CA GLN A 480 -44.67 33.57 -61.51
C GLN A 480 -45.44 34.85 -61.87
N SER A 481 -45.60 35.78 -60.93
CA SER A 481 -46.22 37.08 -61.19
C SER A 481 -45.40 37.92 -62.19
N LEU A 482 -44.07 37.90 -62.05
CA LEU A 482 -43.16 38.61 -62.96
C LEU A 482 -43.13 37.97 -64.35
N GLU A 483 -43.16 36.64 -64.45
CA GLU A 483 -43.24 35.93 -65.74
C GLU A 483 -44.54 36.27 -66.46
N LYS A 484 -45.68 36.32 -65.74
CA LYS A 484 -46.96 36.79 -66.32
C LYS A 484 -46.90 38.24 -66.78
N ALA A 485 -46.34 39.14 -65.96
CA ALA A 485 -46.18 40.55 -66.34
C ALA A 485 -45.25 40.71 -67.55
N LYS A 486 -44.17 39.94 -67.62
CA LYS A 486 -43.26 39.92 -68.77
C LYS A 486 -43.97 39.47 -70.04
N ALA A 487 -44.77 38.39 -69.97
CA ALA A 487 -45.54 37.91 -71.13
C ALA A 487 -46.53 38.97 -71.65
N LEU A 488 -47.24 39.66 -70.75
CA LEU A 488 -48.14 40.76 -71.11
C LEU A 488 -47.38 41.92 -71.77
N LEU A 489 -46.24 42.32 -71.23
CA LEU A 489 -45.41 43.37 -71.82
C LEU A 489 -44.81 42.96 -73.18
N GLU A 490 -44.48 41.68 -73.35
CA GLU A 490 -44.02 41.16 -74.64
C GLU A 490 -45.13 41.19 -75.70
N GLU A 491 -46.37 40.86 -75.31
CA GLU A 491 -47.56 40.97 -76.16
C GLU A 491 -47.87 42.44 -76.52
N GLU A 492 -47.89 43.34 -75.53
CA GLU A 492 -48.06 44.78 -75.78
C GLU A 492 -46.98 45.33 -76.72
N ARG A 493 -45.72 44.91 -76.54
CA ARG A 493 -44.62 45.29 -77.43
C ARG A 493 -44.86 44.78 -78.85
N GLN A 494 -45.33 43.55 -79.02
CA GLN A 494 -45.65 43.01 -80.35
C GLN A 494 -46.79 43.80 -81.01
N ASN A 495 -47.85 44.10 -80.25
CA ASN A 495 -48.99 44.89 -80.72
C ASN A 495 -48.55 46.29 -81.16
N LEU A 496 -47.81 47.01 -80.30
CA LEU A 496 -47.26 48.34 -80.64
C LEU A 496 -46.32 48.29 -81.85
N THR A 497 -45.51 47.24 -81.98
CA THR A 497 -44.65 47.06 -83.15
C THR A 497 -45.48 46.86 -84.43
N SER A 498 -46.59 46.12 -84.35
CA SER A 498 -47.50 45.91 -85.47
C SER A 498 -48.23 47.20 -85.86
N GLU A 499 -48.69 47.98 -84.88
CA GLU A 499 -49.31 49.30 -85.08
C GLU A 499 -48.32 50.28 -85.71
N LEU A 500 -47.07 50.31 -85.24
CA LEU A 500 -46.03 51.18 -85.79
C LEU A 500 -45.74 50.83 -87.25
N LYS A 501 -45.70 49.54 -87.61
CA LYS A 501 -45.59 49.10 -89.01
C LYS A 501 -46.79 49.55 -89.84
N SER A 502 -48.02 49.40 -89.33
CA SER A 502 -49.24 49.85 -90.00
C SER A 502 -49.24 51.37 -90.23
N LEU A 503 -48.90 52.16 -89.20
CA LEU A 503 -48.78 53.61 -89.29
C LEU A 503 -47.69 54.03 -90.26
N GLN A 504 -46.56 53.31 -90.29
CA GLN A 504 -45.48 53.57 -91.24
C GLN A 504 -45.93 53.30 -92.69
N THR A 505 -46.68 52.22 -92.94
CA THR A 505 -47.28 51.96 -94.25
C THR A 505 -48.30 53.01 -94.64
N GLY A 506 -49.20 53.40 -93.73
CA GLY A 506 -50.19 54.46 -93.98
C GLY A 506 -49.53 55.82 -94.24
N ARG A 507 -48.45 56.15 -93.52
CA ARG A 507 -47.64 57.35 -93.77
C ARG A 507 -47.02 57.33 -95.17
N MET A 508 -46.44 56.21 -95.59
CA MET A 508 -45.87 56.08 -96.94
C MET A 508 -46.94 56.21 -98.04
N GLU A 509 -48.14 55.66 -97.82
CA GLU A 509 -49.26 55.81 -98.75
C GLU A 509 -49.78 57.24 -98.81
N SER A 510 -49.94 57.90 -97.66
CA SER A 510 -50.30 59.32 -97.59
C SER A 510 -49.25 60.20 -98.28
N GLU A 511 -47.96 59.92 -98.08
CA GLU A 511 -46.87 60.68 -98.71
C GLU A 511 -46.84 60.46 -100.24
N ARG A 512 -47.13 59.25 -100.71
CA ARG A 512 -47.35 58.98 -102.15
C ARG A 512 -48.56 59.74 -102.68
N GLY A 513 -49.67 59.76 -101.93
CA GLY A 513 -50.87 60.52 -102.26
C GLY A 513 -50.60 62.01 -102.38
N ARG A 514 -49.88 62.59 -101.41
CA ARG A 514 -49.42 63.99 -101.41
C ARG A 514 -48.59 64.29 -102.65
N LYS A 515 -47.59 63.45 -102.97
CA LYS A 515 -46.76 63.64 -104.18
C LYS A 515 -47.57 63.61 -105.47
N ARG A 516 -48.57 62.72 -105.58
CA ARG A 516 -49.48 62.70 -106.74
C ARG A 516 -50.29 64.00 -106.83
N ALA A 517 -50.87 64.44 -105.72
CA ALA A 517 -51.63 65.69 -105.68
C ALA A 517 -50.74 66.90 -106.03
N GLU A 518 -49.51 66.96 -105.52
CA GLU A 518 -48.53 68.00 -105.89
C GLU A 518 -48.20 67.98 -107.39
N SER A 519 -48.03 66.78 -107.99
CA SER A 519 -47.79 66.67 -109.43
C SER A 519 -48.99 67.13 -110.27
N GLN A 520 -50.22 66.80 -109.86
CA GLN A 520 -51.45 67.27 -110.51
C GLN A 520 -51.60 68.79 -110.39
N LEU A 521 -51.24 69.35 -109.24
CA LEU A 521 -51.30 70.79 -108.99
C LEU A 521 -50.27 71.54 -109.83
N GLN A 522 -49.06 70.98 -110.03
CA GLN A 522 -48.07 71.50 -110.97
C GLN A 522 -48.58 71.45 -112.42
N GLU A 523 -49.19 70.36 -112.85
CA GLU A 523 -49.75 70.24 -114.21
C GLU A 523 -50.87 71.24 -114.46
N LEU A 524 -51.80 71.39 -113.50
CA LEU A 524 -52.86 72.39 -113.56
C LEU A 524 -52.32 73.82 -113.56
N SER A 525 -51.30 74.10 -112.74
CA SER A 525 -50.64 75.42 -112.73
C SER A 525 -49.97 75.72 -114.07
N ALA A 526 -49.33 74.72 -114.69
CA ALA A 526 -48.74 74.86 -116.02
C ALA A 526 -49.81 75.11 -117.11
N ARG A 527 -50.95 74.40 -117.05
CA ARG A 527 -52.08 74.64 -117.96
C ARG A 527 -52.70 76.02 -117.76
N LEU A 528 -52.83 76.48 -116.51
CA LEU A 528 -53.31 77.82 -116.20
C LEU A 528 -52.37 78.88 -116.80
N ALA A 529 -51.06 78.74 -116.58
CA ALA A 529 -50.07 79.64 -117.16
C ALA A 529 -50.08 79.63 -118.70
N GLN A 530 -50.35 78.49 -119.33
CA GLN A 530 -50.53 78.41 -120.78
C GLN A 530 -51.81 79.11 -121.24
N ALA A 531 -52.93 78.91 -120.54
CA ALA A 531 -54.19 79.58 -120.84
C ALA A 531 -54.08 81.10 -120.66
N ASP A 532 -53.36 81.57 -119.65
CA ASP A 532 -53.08 83.00 -119.45
C ASP A 532 -52.24 83.58 -120.60
N ARG A 533 -51.20 82.87 -121.07
CA ARG A 533 -50.45 83.29 -122.27
C ARG A 533 -51.33 83.36 -123.52
N GLU A 534 -52.18 82.36 -123.74
CA GLU A 534 -53.12 82.41 -124.87
C GLU A 534 -54.14 83.55 -124.73
N ARG A 535 -54.50 83.91 -123.50
CA ARG A 535 -55.36 85.06 -123.23
C ARG A 535 -54.64 86.36 -123.59
N GLU A 536 -53.39 86.52 -123.16
CA GLU A 536 -52.54 87.67 -123.51
C GLU A 536 -52.34 87.78 -125.04
N ASP A 537 -52.03 86.68 -125.72
CA ASP A 537 -51.92 86.65 -127.20
C ASP A 537 -53.23 87.07 -127.90
N ARG A 538 -54.38 86.66 -127.35
CA ARG A 538 -55.70 87.08 -127.86
C ARG A 538 -55.96 88.56 -127.57
N GLU A 539 -55.62 89.06 -126.38
CA GLU A 539 -55.72 90.48 -126.02
C GLU A 539 -54.84 91.35 -126.95
N GLU A 540 -53.61 90.94 -127.24
CA GLU A 540 -52.74 91.61 -128.21
C GLU A 540 -53.32 91.63 -129.63
N ARG A 541 -53.92 90.52 -130.08
CA ARG A 541 -54.61 90.48 -131.38
C ARG A 541 -55.81 91.42 -131.42
N VAL A 542 -56.58 91.50 -130.35
CA VAL A 542 -57.71 92.44 -130.25
C VAL A 542 -57.21 93.89 -130.30
N GLN A 543 -56.13 94.21 -129.59
CA GLN A 543 -55.52 95.55 -129.66
C GLN A 543 -55.03 95.89 -131.08
N LYS A 544 -54.39 94.94 -131.78
CA LYS A 544 -53.99 95.13 -133.19
C LYS A 544 -55.20 95.38 -134.09
N LEU A 545 -56.25 94.57 -133.98
CA LEU A 545 -57.49 94.77 -134.75
C LEU A 545 -58.18 96.10 -134.41
N GLN A 546 -58.17 96.53 -133.14
CA GLN A 546 -58.65 97.86 -132.75
C GLN A 546 -57.84 98.97 -133.42
N SER A 547 -56.51 98.87 -133.45
CA SER A 547 -55.66 99.84 -134.14
C SER A 547 -55.93 99.87 -135.66
N GLU A 548 -56.18 98.72 -136.29
CA GLU A 548 -56.55 98.64 -137.70
C GLU A 548 -57.92 99.30 -137.96
N ILE A 549 -58.90 99.10 -137.07
CA ILE A 549 -60.22 99.75 -137.14
C ILE A 549 -60.10 101.27 -136.99
N GLU A 550 -59.26 101.78 -136.08
CA GLU A 550 -58.99 103.21 -135.95
C GLU A 550 -58.32 103.78 -137.21
N THR A 551 -57.42 103.01 -137.83
CA THR A 551 -56.76 103.39 -139.09
C THR A 551 -57.77 103.43 -140.24
N VAL A 552 -58.67 102.45 -140.34
CA VAL A 552 -59.75 102.44 -141.35
C VAL A 552 -60.74 103.58 -141.10
N SER A 553 -61.13 103.82 -139.84
CA SER A 553 -62.04 104.91 -139.47
C SER A 553 -61.45 106.29 -139.78
N SER A 554 -60.15 106.49 -139.54
CA SER A 554 -59.47 107.72 -139.93
C SER A 554 -59.42 107.90 -141.45
N SER A 555 -59.18 106.82 -142.21
CA SER A 555 -59.22 106.85 -143.68
C SER A 555 -60.63 107.18 -144.23
N LEU A 556 -61.68 106.63 -143.60
CA LEU A 556 -63.09 106.90 -143.92
C LEU A 556 -63.43 108.37 -143.65
N SER A 557 -63.03 108.92 -142.50
CA SER A 557 -63.22 110.34 -142.18
C SER A 557 -62.52 111.27 -143.18
N SER A 558 -61.36 110.86 -143.72
CA SER A 558 -60.64 111.61 -144.76
C SER A 558 -61.36 111.57 -146.10
N SER A 559 -62.04 110.47 -146.39
CA SER A 559 -62.85 110.28 -147.60
C SER A 559 -64.16 111.08 -147.51
N GLU A 560 -64.81 111.07 -146.35
CA GLU A 560 -65.99 111.90 -146.08
C GLU A 560 -65.69 113.40 -146.13
N THR A 561 -64.52 113.84 -145.62
CA THR A 561 -64.10 115.25 -145.76
C THR A 561 -63.77 115.64 -147.20
N LYS A 562 -63.27 114.71 -148.04
CA LYS A 562 -63.14 114.95 -149.49
C LYS A 562 -64.50 115.01 -150.18
N SER A 563 -65.44 114.14 -149.82
CA SER A 563 -66.81 114.16 -150.35
C SER A 563 -67.56 115.45 -149.99
N LEU A 564 -67.42 115.92 -148.74
CA LEU A 564 -67.97 117.21 -148.28
C LEU A 564 -67.34 118.43 -148.98
N ARG A 565 -66.06 118.37 -149.39
CA ARG A 565 -65.44 119.42 -150.21
C ARG A 565 -66.02 119.43 -151.63
N PHE A 566 -66.16 118.27 -152.27
CA PHE A 566 -66.75 118.18 -153.60
C PHE A 566 -68.24 118.58 -153.61
N SER A 567 -69.00 118.25 -152.55
CA SER A 567 -70.39 118.71 -152.40
C SER A 567 -70.49 120.24 -152.25
N LYS A 568 -69.52 120.90 -151.61
CA LYS A 568 -69.47 122.37 -151.51
C LYS A 568 -69.06 123.05 -152.83
N GLU A 569 -68.20 122.42 -153.64
CA GLU A 569 -67.84 122.92 -154.97
C GLU A 569 -69.02 122.82 -155.96
N VAL A 570 -69.82 121.74 -155.91
CA VAL A 570 -71.04 121.56 -156.72
C VAL A 570 -72.11 122.60 -156.36
N ASN A 571 -72.38 122.83 -155.06
CA ASN A 571 -73.38 123.82 -154.63
C ASN A 571 -72.98 125.27 -154.99
N SER A 572 -71.68 125.58 -155.12
CA SER A 572 -71.24 126.93 -155.54
C SER A 572 -71.45 127.17 -157.04
N LEU A 573 -71.32 126.12 -157.86
CA LEU A 573 -71.52 126.17 -159.32
C LEU A 573 -73.01 126.23 -159.70
N GLU A 574 -73.92 125.67 -158.88
CA GLU A 574 -75.37 125.80 -159.10
C GLU A 574 -75.93 127.19 -158.76
N SER A 575 -75.25 127.99 -157.93
CA SER A 575 -75.72 129.34 -157.56
C SER A 575 -75.44 130.44 -158.60
N GLN A 576 -74.65 130.16 -159.64
CA GLN A 576 -74.32 131.12 -160.70
C GLN A 576 -75.13 130.93 -162.00
N LEU A 577 -76.11 130.02 -162.01
CA LEU A 577 -76.93 129.72 -163.19
C LEU A 577 -78.43 130.09 -163.06
N ASN A 578 -78.80 130.97 -162.12
CA ASN A 578 -80.11 131.63 -162.06
C ASN A 578 -80.00 133.10 -161.65
#